data_AF-A0A6G3X6X6-F1
#
_entry.id   AF-A0A6G3X6X6-F1
#
_cell.length_a   1.000
_cell.length_b   1.000
_cell.length_c   1.000
_cell.angle_alpha   90.00
_cell.angle_beta   90.00
_cell.angle_gamma   90.00
#
_symmetry.space_group_name_H-M   'P 1'
#
loop_
_entity.id
_entity.type
_entity.pdbx_description
1 polymer ?
#
loop_
_entity_poly.entity_id
_entity_poly.type
_entity_poly.pdbx_seq_one_letter_code
_entity_poly.pdbx_strand_id
1 'polypeptide(L)' 'MPSSATPPPPPSPGTPGGSPVLELRALTRTHGSGIAEVHALRGIQLAVYPGELVAVM' A
#
# COMPACT_ATOMS: atom_id res chain seq x y z
N MET A 1 -17.14 -16.94 32.37
CA MET A 1 -16.93 -15.91 31.33
C MET A 1 -16.06 -16.53 30.25
N PRO A 2 -16.57 -16.92 29.08
CA PRO A 2 -15.72 -17.39 27.99
C PRO A 2 -15.04 -16.20 27.33
N SER A 3 -13.71 -16.24 27.25
CA SER A 3 -12.88 -15.25 26.55
C SER A 3 -13.22 -15.24 25.07
N SER A 4 -13.73 -14.10 24.58
CA SER A 4 -13.88 -13.84 23.15
C SER A 4 -12.49 -13.67 22.53
N ALA A 5 -11.93 -14.74 21.96
CA ALA A 5 -10.77 -14.61 21.08
C ALA A 5 -11.21 -13.91 19.81
N THR A 6 -10.74 -12.68 19.59
CA THR A 6 -10.94 -11.97 18.33
C THR A 6 -10.35 -12.80 17.19
N PRO A 7 -11.13 -13.14 16.13
CA PRO A 7 -10.59 -13.87 15.00
C PRO A 7 -9.54 -13.01 14.28
N PRO A 8 -8.45 -13.61 13.76
CA PRO A 8 -7.48 -12.87 12.95
C PRO A 8 -8.19 -12.24 11.73
N PRO A 9 -7.77 -11.03 11.30
CA PRO A 9 -8.36 -10.40 10.13
C PRO A 9 -8.22 -11.31 8.90
N PRO A 10 -9.21 -11.33 7.99
CA PRO A 10 -9.14 -12.16 6.80
C PRO A 10 -7.91 -11.77 5.95
N PRO A 11 -7.27 -12.74 5.28
CA PRO A 11 -6.20 -12.45 4.34
C PRO A 11 -6.75 -11.53 3.23
N SER A 12 -6.08 -10.40 3.00
CA SER A 12 -6.46 -9.46 1.95
C SER A 12 -6.42 -10.15 0.57
N PRO A 13 -7.44 -9.96 -0.28
CA PRO A 13 -7.43 -10.50 -1.64
C PRO A 13 -6.30 -9.84 -2.43
N GLY A 14 -5.20 -10.59 -2.60
CA GLY A 14 -4.02 -10.10 -3.30
C GLY A 14 -2.72 -10.88 -3.05
N THR A 15 -2.72 -12.05 -2.42
CA THR A 15 -1.49 -12.85 -2.24
C THR A 15 -1.40 -13.99 -3.27
N PRO A 16 -0.87 -13.75 -4.48
CA PRO A 16 -0.31 -14.80 -5.30
C PRO A 16 1.03 -15.24 -4.68
N GLY A 17 0.99 -16.27 -3.83
CA GLY A 17 2.10 -17.20 -3.55
C GLY A 17 3.43 -16.71 -2.95
N GLY A 18 3.69 -15.41 -2.79
CA GLY A 18 4.98 -14.90 -2.30
C GLY A 18 4.94 -13.47 -1.77
N SER A 19 6.02 -13.06 -1.11
CA SER A 19 6.20 -11.68 -0.64
C SER A 19 6.20 -10.69 -1.82
N PRO A 20 5.62 -9.49 -1.67
CA PRO A 20 5.65 -8.48 -2.73
C PRO A 20 7.10 -8.11 -3.06
N VAL A 21 7.37 -7.93 -4.35
CA VAL A 21 8.69 -7.49 -4.85
C VAL A 21 8.84 -5.98 -4.78
N LEU A 22 7.73 -5.25 -4.82
CA LEU A 22 7.66 -3.81 -4.59
C LEU A 22 6.50 -3.53 -3.65
N GLU A 23 6.77 -2.80 -2.57
CA GLU A 23 5.73 -2.39 -1.63
C GLU A 23 5.91 -0.91 -1.25
N LEU A 24 4.87 -0.12 -1.49
CA LEU A 24 4.74 1.27 -1.10
C LEU A 24 3.68 1.36 -0.01
N ARG A 25 4.06 1.91 1.14
CA ARG A 25 3.17 2.12 2.29
C ARG A 25 3.06 3.59 2.61
N ALA A 26 1.85 4.13 2.48
CA ALA A 26 1.50 5.52 2.77
C ALA A 26 2.45 6.54 2.10
N LEU A 27 2.86 6.28 0.85
CA LEU A 27 3.84 7.11 0.16
C LEU A 27 3.26 8.50 -0.13
N THR A 28 3.87 9.50 0.48
CA THR A 28 3.59 10.92 0.24
C THR A 28 4.76 11.57 -0.47
N ARG A 29 4.49 12.46 -1.42
CA ARG A 29 5.52 13.25 -2.07
C ARG A 29 5.00 14.65 -2.34
N THR A 30 5.76 15.63 -1.89
CA THR A 30 5.47 17.04 -2.05
C THR A 30 6.62 17.73 -2.78
N HIS A 31 6.30 18.67 -3.66
CA HIS A 31 7.26 19.45 -4.44
C HIS A 31 7.00 20.94 -4.24
N GLY A 32 8.07 21.74 -4.25
CA GLY A 32 8.01 23.17 -3.97
C GLY A 32 8.00 23.48 -2.48
N SER A 33 7.77 24.75 -2.14
CA SER A 33 7.67 25.23 -0.77
C SER A 33 6.75 26.44 -0.67
N GLY A 34 6.15 26.63 0.51
CA GLY A 34 5.26 27.74 0.78
C GLY A 34 4.03 27.74 -0.13
N ILE A 35 3.79 28.86 -0.80
CA ILE A 35 2.63 29.04 -1.70
C ILE A 35 2.71 28.21 -2.99
N ALA A 36 3.89 27.70 -3.35
CA ALA A 36 4.08 26.85 -4.53
C ALA A 36 4.17 25.35 -4.17
N GLU A 37 3.67 24.96 -2.99
CA GLU A 37 3.72 23.58 -2.52
C GLU A 37 2.66 22.70 -3.22
N VAL A 38 3.09 21.58 -3.80
CA VAL A 38 2.24 20.64 -4.54
C VAL A 38 2.40 19.23 -4.01
N HIS A 39 1.28 18.60 -3.65
CA HIS A 39 1.24 17.20 -3.21
C HIS A 39 1.11 16.27 -4.42
N ALA A 40 2.25 15.85 -4.97
CA ALA A 40 2.30 14.92 -6.10
C ALA A 40 1.82 13.51 -5.75
N LEU A 41 2.10 13.02 -4.54
CA LEU A 41 1.58 11.74 -4.04
C LEU A 41 0.97 11.94 -2.66
N ARG A 42 -0.21 11.34 -2.43
CA ARG A 42 -1.01 11.53 -1.20
C ARG A 42 -1.30 10.20 -0.51
N GLY A 43 -0.28 9.64 0.16
CA GLY A 43 -0.45 8.45 1.01
C GLY A 43 -0.72 7.18 0.21
N ILE A 44 -0.03 7.01 -0.93
CA ILE A 44 -0.25 5.90 -1.85
C ILE A 44 0.13 4.56 -1.20
N GLN A 45 -0.74 3.56 -1.38
CA GLN A 45 -0.52 2.16 -1.05
C GLN A 45 -0.43 1.37 -2.34
N LEU A 46 0.67 0.65 -2.57
CA LEU A 46 0.85 -0.19 -3.76
C LEU A 46 1.69 -1.40 -3.38
N ALA A 47 1.22 -2.60 -3.73
CA ALA A 47 2.02 -3.81 -3.67
C ALA A 47 2.05 -4.42 -5.06
N VAL A 48 3.23 -4.82 -5.52
CA VAL A 48 3.43 -5.56 -6.77
C VAL A 48 4.10 -6.88 -6.43
N TYR A 49 3.53 -7.96 -6.94
CA TYR A 49 3.94 -9.33 -6.70
C TYR A 49 4.77 -9.90 -7.86
N PRO A 50 5.52 -10.99 -7.64
CA PRO A 50 6.29 -11.62 -8.71
C PRO A 50 5.44 -11.96 -9.95
N GLY A 51 5.92 -11.57 -11.13
CA GLY A 51 5.27 -11.85 -12.40
C GLY A 51 4.17 -10.88 -12.82
N GLU A 52 3.86 -9.85 -12.01
CA GLU A 52 2.90 -8.82 -12.38
C GLU A 52 3.50 -7.76 -13.31
N LEU A 53 2.80 -7.46 -14.42
CA LEU A 53 3.08 -6.34 -15.30
C LEU A 53 2.13 -5.18 -14.95
N VAL A 54 2.66 -4.16 -14.27
CA VAL A 54 1.87 -3.03 -13.77
C VAL A 54 2.16 -1.77 -14.57
N ALA A 55 1.11 -1.11 -15.05
CA ALA A 55 1.18 0.22 -15.67
C ALA A 55 0.55 1.26 -14.74
N VAL A 56 1.15 2.45 -14.69
CA VAL A 56 0.61 3.62 -13.97
C VAL A 56 0.30 4.70 -14.99
N MET A 57 -0.91 5.25 -14.93
CA MET A 57 -1.43 6.26 -15.85
C MET A 57 -2.05 7.44 -15.12
#